data_AF-A0A3T1AU73-F1
#
_entry.id   AF-A0A3T1AU73-F1
#
_cell.length_a   1.000
_cell.length_b   1.000
_cell.length_c   1.000
_cell.angle_alpha   90.00
_cell.angle_beta   90.00
_cell.angle_gamma   90.00
#
_symmetry.space_group_name_H-M   'P 1'
#
loop_
_entity.id
_entity.type
_entity.pdbx_description
1 polymer ?
#
loop_
_entity_poly.entity_id
_entity_poly.type
_entity_poly.pdbx_seq_one_letter_code
_entity_poly.pdbx_strand_id
1 'polypeptide(L)'
;MSVPHDPYYSPTAKLPVVTPQNSSPRLKILGAVTAATVVIVAVAVWAISSGSDDPESPALPLAAPSVLITEDAPAEEAPSTAPTPTPSTKSPTPMPTTARPVRPAQLVDQLRIVVRSLEKRGELDKGGADALNRRLEQLKNRLRKDPEKAPRKLEEFVDKLADLREDEKISEAGFQALAAGATQVGALLPAGDDDDDDDD
;
A
#
# COMPACT_ATOMS: atom_id res chain seq x y z
N MET A 1 -24.94 63.86 -20.62
CA MET A 1 -24.50 63.70 -19.23
C MET A 1 -24.07 62.24 -19.06
N SER A 2 -22.77 61.99 -19.12
CA SER A 2 -22.21 60.63 -19.04
C SER A 2 -21.55 60.44 -17.69
N VAL A 3 -21.97 59.41 -16.96
CA VAL A 3 -21.41 59.03 -15.66
C VAL A 3 -20.21 58.12 -15.91
N PRO A 4 -19.01 58.41 -15.37
CA PRO A 4 -17.85 57.54 -15.50
C PRO A 4 -17.99 56.29 -14.62
N HIS A 5 -17.81 55.12 -15.23
CA HIS A 5 -17.69 53.84 -14.52
C HIS A 5 -16.27 53.70 -13.96
N ASP A 6 -16.18 53.51 -12.65
CA ASP A 6 -14.94 53.27 -11.91
C ASP A 6 -14.54 51.77 -12.02
N PRO A 7 -13.36 51.42 -12.55
CA PRO A 7 -12.95 50.03 -12.76
C PRO A 7 -12.35 49.34 -11.50
N TYR A 8 -12.38 49.97 -10.33
CA TYR A 8 -11.76 49.43 -9.11
C TYR A 8 -12.76 48.72 -8.18
N TYR A 9 -13.39 47.65 -8.66
CA TYR A 9 -14.01 46.64 -7.79
C TYR A 9 -13.07 45.44 -7.67
N SER A 10 -12.16 45.49 -6.70
CA SER A 10 -11.41 44.30 -6.26
C SER A 10 -12.30 43.49 -5.31
N PRO A 11 -12.75 42.28 -5.68
CA PRO A 11 -13.44 41.42 -4.74
C PRO A 11 -12.46 41.03 -3.62
N THR A 12 -12.80 41.35 -2.39
CA THR A 12 -12.08 40.90 -1.20
C THR A 12 -12.22 39.39 -1.09
N ALA A 13 -11.18 38.68 -1.53
CA ALA A 13 -11.06 37.24 -1.31
C ALA A 13 -11.04 36.97 0.19
N LYS A 14 -12.16 36.46 0.72
CA LYS A 14 -12.26 35.97 2.09
C LYS A 14 -11.26 34.82 2.25
N LEU A 15 -10.23 35.04 3.06
CA LEU A 15 -9.28 34.00 3.43
C LEU A 15 -10.02 32.91 4.23
N PRO A 16 -9.83 31.62 3.92
CA PRO A 16 -10.34 30.56 4.77
C PRO A 16 -9.63 30.62 6.12
N VAL A 17 -10.41 30.79 7.19
CA VAL A 17 -9.94 30.63 8.56
C VAL A 17 -9.60 29.16 8.75
N VAL A 18 -8.31 28.84 8.81
CA VAL A 18 -7.82 27.51 9.16
C VAL A 18 -7.96 27.37 10.68
N THR A 19 -8.94 26.60 11.12
CA THR A 19 -9.09 26.22 12.53
C THR A 19 -7.92 25.32 12.93
N PRO A 20 -7.18 25.61 14.02
CA PRO A 20 -6.11 24.73 14.46
C PRO A 20 -6.68 23.38 14.88
N GLN A 21 -6.29 22.33 14.16
CA GLN A 21 -6.63 20.95 14.45
C GLN A 21 -6.01 20.56 15.79
N ASN A 22 -6.90 20.33 16.75
CA ASN A 22 -6.66 20.08 18.16
C ASN A 22 -5.60 18.97 18.36
N SER A 23 -4.50 19.32 19.03
CA SER A 23 -3.45 18.38 19.44
C SER A 23 -4.00 17.43 20.49
N SER A 24 -4.25 16.17 20.13
CA SER A 24 -4.61 15.14 21.11
C SER A 24 -3.45 14.92 22.10
N PRO A 25 -3.73 14.86 23.42
CA PRO A 25 -2.71 14.63 24.43
C PRO A 25 -2.11 13.22 24.26
N ARG A 26 -0.78 13.18 24.18
CA ARG A 26 0.00 11.93 24.20
C ARG A 26 -0.21 11.22 25.54
N LEU A 27 -1.10 10.23 25.57
CA LEU A 27 -1.13 9.24 26.64
C LEU A 27 0.16 8.41 26.56
N LYS A 28 1.06 8.66 27.50
CA LYS A 28 2.15 7.75 27.85
C LYS A 28 1.51 6.56 28.56
N ILE A 29 1.26 5.46 27.86
CA ILE A 29 0.96 4.19 28.50
C ILE A 29 2.26 3.40 28.57
N LEU A 30 2.77 3.36 29.79
CA LEU A 30 3.90 2.59 30.26
C LEU A 30 3.36 1.21 30.67
N GLY A 31 3.85 0.15 30.03
CA GLY A 31 3.89 -1.21 30.58
C GLY A 31 2.65 -2.08 30.45
N ALA A 32 2.79 -3.20 29.74
CA ALA A 32 2.73 -4.54 30.33
C ALA A 32 3.17 -5.56 29.28
N VAL A 33 4.22 -6.30 29.61
CA VAL A 33 4.64 -7.52 28.93
C VAL A 33 3.55 -8.56 29.16
N THR A 34 2.91 -9.04 28.09
CA THR A 34 2.18 -10.30 28.10
C THR A 34 2.76 -11.18 27.00
N ALA A 35 3.48 -12.20 27.45
CA ALA A 35 3.91 -13.32 26.64
C ALA A 35 2.72 -14.10 26.10
N ALA A 36 2.94 -14.73 24.95
CA ALA A 36 2.18 -15.84 24.35
C ALA A 36 0.94 -15.48 23.51
N THR A 37 1.17 -15.29 22.20
CA THR A 37 0.52 -16.15 21.20
C THR A 37 1.43 -16.28 19.98
N VAL A 38 1.91 -17.51 19.76
CA VAL A 38 2.73 -17.92 18.63
C VAL A 38 1.79 -18.55 17.59
N VAL A 39 2.09 -18.31 16.31
CA VAL A 39 1.62 -19.00 15.08
C VAL A 39 0.32 -18.49 14.43
N ILE A 40 0.40 -18.41 13.09
CA ILE A 40 -0.64 -18.28 12.06
C ILE A 40 -0.79 -16.86 11.48
N VAL A 41 0.11 -16.45 10.57
CA VAL A 41 -0.17 -16.15 9.14
C VAL A 41 1.18 -16.09 8.36
N ALA A 42 1.92 -17.21 8.32
CA ALA A 42 3.11 -17.37 7.46
C ALA A 42 2.90 -18.37 6.31
N VAL A 43 1.65 -18.79 6.02
CA VAL A 43 1.37 -19.88 5.06
C VAL A 43 0.25 -19.53 4.07
N ALA A 44 0.41 -18.44 3.32
CA ALA A 44 -0.51 -18.15 2.21
C ALA A 44 0.16 -18.07 0.83
N VAL A 45 1.49 -18.14 0.73
CA VAL A 45 2.18 -17.97 -0.56
C VAL A 45 3.08 -19.16 -0.97
N TRP A 46 3.32 -20.14 -0.09
CA TRP A 46 4.11 -21.34 -0.47
C TRP A 46 3.28 -22.60 -0.78
N ALA A 47 1.97 -22.59 -0.56
CA ALA A 47 1.10 -23.76 -0.74
C ALA A 47 0.53 -23.94 -2.16
N ILE A 48 1.23 -23.47 -3.21
CA ILE A 48 0.84 -23.73 -4.62
C ILE A 48 1.85 -24.67 -5.34
N SER A 49 3.03 -24.90 -4.77
CA SER A 49 4.08 -25.73 -5.44
C SER A 49 4.31 -27.12 -4.86
N SER A 50 3.65 -27.51 -3.77
CA SER A 50 3.81 -28.85 -3.20
C SER A 50 2.53 -29.63 -3.44
N GLY A 51 2.58 -30.52 -4.42
CA GLY A 51 1.44 -31.25 -4.95
C GLY A 51 0.69 -32.15 -3.97
N SER A 52 -0.50 -32.53 -4.44
CA SER A 52 -1.26 -33.76 -4.16
C SER A 52 -1.42 -34.18 -2.70
N ASP A 53 -2.64 -34.03 -2.15
CA ASP A 53 -3.59 -35.13 -1.99
C ASP A 53 -4.88 -34.67 -1.28
N ASP A 54 -6.00 -35.07 -1.89
CA ASP A 54 -7.36 -35.36 -1.38
C ASP A 54 -8.12 -34.44 -0.37
N PRO A 55 -9.35 -33.96 -0.74
CA PRO A 55 -10.21 -33.15 0.12
C PRO A 55 -11.27 -33.98 0.88
N GLU A 56 -11.09 -34.24 2.17
CA GLU A 56 -12.21 -34.68 3.02
C GLU A 56 -12.98 -33.46 3.56
N SER A 57 -14.17 -33.26 2.98
CA SER A 57 -15.18 -32.27 3.38
C SER A 57 -15.94 -32.73 4.64
N PRO A 58 -15.91 -31.97 5.75
CA PRO A 58 -16.95 -32.11 6.76
C PRO A 58 -18.17 -31.25 6.38
N ALA A 59 -19.24 -31.93 5.97
CA ALA A 59 -20.56 -31.36 5.78
C ALA A 59 -21.12 -30.83 7.12
N LEU A 60 -21.47 -29.54 7.17
CA LEU A 60 -22.25 -28.94 8.25
C LEU A 60 -23.30 -27.96 7.71
N PRO A 61 -24.43 -27.79 8.43
CA PRO A 61 -25.77 -27.84 7.86
C PRO A 61 -26.34 -26.51 7.36
N LEU A 62 -27.27 -26.65 6.40
CA LEU A 62 -28.24 -25.66 5.95
C LEU A 62 -28.97 -25.02 7.15
N ALA A 63 -28.82 -23.71 7.32
CA ALA A 63 -29.75 -22.88 8.07
C ALA A 63 -30.06 -21.62 7.26
N ALA A 64 -31.21 -21.64 6.57
CA ALA A 64 -31.84 -20.45 6.02
C ALA A 64 -32.37 -19.57 7.16
N PRO A 65 -32.37 -18.24 6.98
CA PRO A 65 -33.67 -17.59 6.95
C PRO A 65 -33.82 -16.60 5.80
N SER A 66 -34.97 -16.71 5.15
CA SER A 66 -35.56 -15.74 4.24
C SER A 66 -35.73 -14.38 4.92
N VAL A 67 -35.30 -13.31 4.26
CA VAL A 67 -36.00 -12.02 4.32
C VAL A 67 -35.98 -11.40 2.92
N LEU A 68 -37.13 -11.49 2.24
CA LEU A 68 -37.54 -10.65 1.12
C LEU A 68 -37.94 -9.29 1.70
N ILE A 69 -37.23 -8.22 1.35
CA ILE A 69 -37.78 -6.86 1.37
C ILE A 69 -37.51 -6.26 -0.01
N THR A 70 -38.56 -6.31 -0.81
CA THR A 70 -38.81 -5.44 -1.96
C THR A 70 -38.98 -4.03 -1.43
N GLU A 71 -38.11 -3.10 -1.82
CA GLU A 71 -38.38 -1.67 -1.68
C GLU A 71 -38.39 -1.03 -3.06
N ASP A 72 -39.46 -0.26 -3.23
CA ASP A 72 -40.10 0.25 -4.43
C ASP A 72 -39.26 1.34 -5.13
N ALA A 73 -39.32 1.34 -6.45
CA ALA A 73 -38.65 2.31 -7.30
C ALA A 73 -39.42 3.65 -7.36
N PRO A 74 -38.72 4.78 -7.40
CA PRO A 74 -39.18 5.93 -8.17
C PRO A 74 -38.49 5.91 -9.53
N ALA A 75 -39.28 5.68 -10.58
CA ALA A 75 -38.89 5.94 -11.95
C ALA A 75 -38.74 7.45 -12.15
N GLU A 76 -37.51 7.92 -12.38
CA GLU A 76 -37.23 9.27 -12.88
C GLU A 76 -36.78 9.16 -14.34
N GLU A 77 -37.69 9.49 -15.27
CA GLU A 77 -37.41 9.63 -16.69
C GLU A 77 -36.37 10.73 -16.92
N ALA A 78 -35.13 10.34 -17.23
CA ALA A 78 -34.13 11.25 -17.75
C ALA A 78 -34.26 11.38 -19.28
N PRO A 79 -34.17 12.60 -19.85
CA PRO A 79 -34.32 12.84 -21.28
C PRO A 79 -33.20 12.19 -22.09
N SER A 80 -33.62 11.40 -23.09
CA SER A 80 -32.76 10.79 -24.11
C SER A 80 -32.09 11.89 -24.95
N THR A 81 -30.87 12.26 -24.57
CA THR A 81 -29.97 13.03 -25.43
C THR A 81 -29.16 12.06 -26.27
N ALA A 82 -29.41 12.08 -27.58
CA ALA A 82 -28.71 11.26 -28.56
C ALA A 82 -27.19 11.52 -28.51
N PRO A 83 -26.34 10.48 -28.44
CA PRO A 83 -24.90 10.66 -28.47
C PRO A 83 -24.43 11.08 -29.87
N THR A 84 -23.86 12.28 -29.96
CA THR A 84 -23.09 12.75 -31.11
C THR A 84 -21.91 11.80 -31.38
N PRO A 85 -21.68 11.34 -32.62
CA PRO A 85 -20.58 10.42 -32.92
C PRO A 85 -19.23 11.14 -32.74
N THR A 86 -18.49 10.74 -31.70
CA THR A 86 -17.11 11.17 -31.46
C THR A 86 -16.20 10.60 -32.56
N PRO A 87 -15.24 11.39 -33.08
CA PRO A 87 -14.35 10.95 -34.16
C PRO A 87 -13.51 9.75 -33.71
N SER A 88 -13.35 8.79 -34.61
CA SER A 88 -12.46 7.62 -34.42
C SER A 88 -11.02 8.07 -34.22
N THR A 89 -10.61 8.19 -32.96
CA THR A 89 -9.22 8.36 -32.58
C THR A 89 -8.49 7.07 -32.93
N LYS A 90 -7.64 7.14 -33.96
CA LYS A 90 -6.79 6.02 -34.40
C LYS A 90 -6.01 5.51 -33.19
N SER A 91 -6.29 4.26 -32.81
CA SER A 91 -5.59 3.54 -31.75
C SER A 91 -4.09 3.51 -32.10
N PRO A 92 -3.20 4.12 -31.29
CA PRO A 92 -1.77 4.03 -31.55
C PRO A 92 -1.34 2.58 -31.37
N THR A 93 -0.86 1.95 -32.44
CA THR A 93 -0.20 0.65 -32.37
C THR A 93 0.97 0.76 -31.39
N PRO A 94 1.00 0.00 -30.29
CA PRO A 94 2.11 0.07 -29.34
C PRO A 94 3.36 -0.46 -30.04
N MET A 95 4.30 0.44 -30.35
CA MET A 95 5.65 0.01 -30.74
C MET A 95 6.25 -0.77 -29.57
N PRO A 96 6.88 -1.93 -29.82
CA PRO A 96 7.57 -2.68 -28.78
C PRO A 96 8.69 -1.80 -28.23
N THR A 97 8.42 -1.20 -27.07
CA THR A 97 9.43 -0.48 -26.29
C THR A 97 10.31 -1.56 -25.68
N THR A 98 11.57 -1.61 -26.12
CA THR A 98 12.59 -2.47 -25.53
C THR A 98 12.63 -2.20 -24.02
N ALA A 99 12.06 -3.12 -23.23
CA ALA A 99 11.91 -2.93 -21.80
C ALA A 99 13.30 -2.90 -21.16
N ARG A 100 13.69 -1.73 -20.66
CA ARG A 100 14.96 -1.56 -19.96
C ARG A 100 14.93 -2.43 -18.69
N PRO A 101 15.98 -3.21 -18.40
CA PRO A 101 16.04 -3.98 -17.17
C PRO A 101 15.90 -3.05 -15.95
N VAL A 102 14.91 -3.35 -15.10
CA VAL A 102 14.63 -2.58 -13.90
C VAL A 102 15.73 -2.85 -12.89
N ARG A 103 16.36 -1.79 -12.36
CA ARG A 103 17.40 -1.92 -11.35
C ARG A 103 16.77 -2.11 -9.96
N PRO A 104 17.22 -3.05 -9.12
CA PRO A 104 16.66 -3.27 -7.78
C PRO A 104 16.60 -2.01 -6.93
N ALA A 105 17.63 -1.16 -6.99
CA ALA A 105 17.67 0.11 -6.26
C ALA A 105 16.52 1.07 -6.65
N GLN A 106 16.06 1.01 -7.89
CA GLN A 106 14.94 1.85 -8.37
C GLN A 106 13.60 1.38 -7.80
N LEU A 107 13.40 0.07 -7.60
CA LEU A 107 12.23 -0.47 -6.91
C LEU A 107 12.21 -0.01 -5.45
N VAL A 108 13.36 -0.02 -4.77
CA VAL A 108 13.47 0.48 -3.39
C VAL A 108 13.07 1.95 -3.30
N ASP A 109 13.49 2.80 -4.25
CA ASP A 109 13.04 4.19 -4.30
C ASP A 109 11.53 4.33 -4.58
N GLN A 110 10.94 3.44 -5.37
CA GLN A 110 9.48 3.37 -5.55
C GLN A 110 8.76 3.00 -4.24
N LEU A 111 9.25 2.01 -3.49
CA LEU A 111 8.69 1.67 -2.18
C LEU A 111 8.71 2.87 -1.22
N ARG A 112 9.77 3.68 -1.23
CA ARG A 112 9.82 4.91 -0.40
C ARG A 112 8.80 5.96 -0.80
N ILE A 113 8.42 6.02 -2.07
CA ILE A 113 7.31 6.87 -2.53
C ILE A 113 5.99 6.34 -1.98
N VAL A 114 5.78 5.02 -2.02
CA VAL A 114 4.59 4.36 -1.45
C VAL A 114 4.49 4.61 0.06
N VAL A 115 5.57 4.41 0.82
CA VAL A 115 5.62 4.68 2.27
C VAL A 115 5.21 6.13 2.58
N ARG A 116 5.78 7.12 1.88
CA ARG A 116 5.41 8.53 2.05
C ARG A 116 3.96 8.82 1.67
N SER A 117 3.43 8.10 0.68
CA SER A 117 2.03 8.24 0.29
C SER A 117 1.09 7.66 1.34
N LEU A 118 1.44 6.52 1.96
CA LEU A 118 0.68 5.90 3.05
C LEU A 118 0.66 6.80 4.29
N GLU A 119 1.82 7.36 4.65
CA GLU A 119 1.95 8.33 5.75
C GLU A 119 1.03 9.55 5.51
N LYS A 120 1.06 10.12 4.31
CA LYS A 120 0.21 11.28 3.96
C LYS A 120 -1.29 10.98 4.02
N ARG A 121 -1.70 9.73 3.75
CA ARG A 121 -3.10 9.29 3.85
C ARG A 121 -3.51 8.90 5.26
N GLY A 122 -2.58 8.88 6.23
CA GLY A 122 -2.83 8.39 7.58
C GLY A 122 -2.98 6.87 7.66
N GLU A 123 -2.62 6.14 6.61
CA GLU A 123 -2.64 4.67 6.56
C GLU A 123 -1.39 4.05 7.19
N LEU A 124 -0.41 4.89 7.53
CA LEU A 124 0.82 4.52 8.20
C LEU A 124 1.17 5.63 9.18
N ASP A 125 1.43 5.26 10.44
CA ASP A 125 1.85 6.22 11.45
C ASP A 125 3.23 6.83 11.09
N LYS A 126 3.47 8.07 11.53
CA LYS A 126 4.71 8.79 11.22
C LYS A 126 5.97 8.05 11.69
N GLY A 127 5.94 7.46 12.88
CA GLY A 127 7.06 6.70 13.44
C GLY A 127 7.33 5.43 12.64
N GLY A 128 6.27 4.72 12.23
CA GLY A 128 6.35 3.59 11.30
C GLY A 128 6.93 3.99 9.94
N ALA A 129 6.48 5.10 9.36
CA ALA A 129 7.01 5.63 8.10
C ALA A 129 8.51 5.97 8.19
N ASP A 130 8.94 6.61 9.27
CA ASP A 130 10.36 6.92 9.53
C ASP A 130 11.20 5.62 9.67
N ALA A 131 10.69 4.62 10.40
CA ALA A 131 11.35 3.34 10.58
C ALA A 131 11.51 2.58 9.25
N LEU A 132 10.43 2.46 8.47
CA LEU A 132 10.46 1.81 7.16
C LEU A 132 11.39 2.53 6.18
N ASN A 133 11.37 3.86 6.14
CA ASN A 133 12.28 4.64 5.29
C ASN A 133 13.75 4.42 5.64
N ARG A 134 14.10 4.30 6.94
CA ARG A 134 15.47 3.97 7.36
C ARG A 134 15.89 2.58 6.88
N ARG A 135 15.03 1.58 6.99
CA ARG A 135 15.30 0.22 6.50
C ARG A 135 15.46 0.17 4.98
N LEU A 136 14.60 0.86 4.23
CA LEU A 136 14.73 0.99 2.77
C LEU A 136 16.03 1.70 2.37
N GLU A 137 16.47 2.72 3.12
CA GLU A 137 17.77 3.37 2.87
C GLU A 137 18.94 2.42 3.12
N GLN A 138 18.88 1.62 4.20
CA GLN A 138 19.89 0.59 4.49
C GLN A 138 19.94 -0.47 3.38
N LEU A 139 18.79 -0.96 2.94
CA LEU A 139 18.66 -1.91 1.83
C LEU A 139 19.25 -1.35 0.53
N LYS A 140 18.88 -0.11 0.16
CA LYS A 140 19.44 0.58 -1.02
C LYS A 140 20.96 0.74 -0.92
N ASN A 141 21.48 1.02 0.27
CA ASN A 141 22.93 1.13 0.49
C ASN A 141 23.63 -0.23 0.34
N ARG A 142 23.05 -1.32 0.84
CA ARG A 142 23.60 -2.67 0.65
C ARG A 142 23.54 -3.12 -0.80
N LEU A 143 22.43 -2.88 -1.50
CA LEU A 143 22.34 -3.11 -2.95
C LEU A 143 23.45 -2.45 -3.77
N ARG A 144 24.05 -1.36 -3.28
CA ARG A 144 25.15 -0.65 -3.95
C ARG A 144 26.54 -1.11 -3.51
N LYS A 145 26.69 -1.52 -2.24
CA LYS A 145 28.00 -1.81 -1.63
C LYS A 145 28.27 -3.31 -1.48
N ASP A 146 27.28 -4.05 -1.01
CA ASP A 146 27.36 -5.46 -0.64
C ASP A 146 26.03 -6.15 -1.02
N PRO A 147 25.82 -6.48 -2.32
CA PRO A 147 24.54 -7.01 -2.80
C PRO A 147 24.18 -8.36 -2.15
N GLU A 148 25.15 -9.16 -1.76
CA GLU A 148 24.98 -10.42 -1.01
C GLU A 148 24.34 -10.21 0.36
N LYS A 149 24.52 -9.02 0.97
CA LYS A 149 23.91 -8.66 2.26
C LYS A 149 22.56 -7.95 2.09
N ALA A 150 22.07 -7.79 0.87
CA ALA A 150 20.79 -7.16 0.60
C ALA A 150 19.58 -8.02 1.04
N PRO A 151 19.55 -9.37 0.85
CA PRO A 151 18.45 -10.21 1.31
C PRO A 151 18.15 -10.05 2.81
N ARG A 152 19.19 -10.09 3.65
CA ARG A 152 19.07 -9.85 5.09
C ARG A 152 18.48 -8.47 5.44
N LYS A 153 18.78 -7.44 4.65
CA LYS A 153 18.17 -6.11 4.86
C LYS A 153 16.74 -5.99 4.35
N LEU A 154 16.38 -6.81 3.36
CA LEU A 154 14.99 -6.93 2.93
C LEU A 154 14.16 -7.67 3.99
N GLU A 155 14.70 -8.72 4.60
CA GLU A 155 14.09 -9.43 5.73
C GLU A 155 13.85 -8.48 6.92
N GLU A 156 14.86 -7.72 7.35
CA GLU A 156 14.69 -6.71 8.41
C GLU A 156 13.62 -5.64 8.08
N PHE A 157 13.35 -5.39 6.80
CA PHE A 157 12.26 -4.51 6.37
C PHE A 157 10.89 -5.22 6.48
N VAL A 158 10.80 -6.49 6.06
CA VAL A 158 9.58 -7.31 6.14
C VAL A 158 9.19 -7.54 7.60
N ASP A 159 10.15 -7.85 8.48
CA ASP A 159 9.89 -8.00 9.92
C ASP A 159 9.32 -6.71 10.51
N LYS A 160 9.95 -5.56 10.18
CA LYS A 160 9.45 -4.27 10.64
C LYS A 160 8.06 -3.97 10.11
N LEU A 161 7.75 -4.42 8.90
CA LEU A 161 6.43 -4.26 8.30
C LEU A 161 5.39 -5.13 9.03
N ALA A 162 5.74 -6.36 9.43
CA ALA A 162 4.91 -7.24 10.23
C ALA A 162 4.65 -6.65 11.63
N ASP A 163 5.69 -6.15 12.32
CA ASP A 163 5.54 -5.47 13.61
C ASP A 163 4.53 -4.31 13.53
N LEU A 164 4.59 -3.51 12.45
CA LEU A 164 3.70 -2.37 12.28
C LEU A 164 2.26 -2.81 12.05
N ARG A 165 2.06 -3.98 11.44
CA ARG A 165 0.72 -4.55 11.25
C ARG A 165 0.17 -5.06 12.57
N GLU A 166 0.98 -5.76 13.37
CA GLU A 166 0.63 -6.25 14.70
C GLU A 166 0.30 -5.11 15.67
N ASP A 167 1.08 -4.02 15.62
CA ASP A 167 0.86 -2.80 16.41
C ASP A 167 -0.31 -1.92 15.90
N GLU A 168 -1.04 -2.34 14.85
CA GLU A 168 -2.07 -1.56 14.15
C GLU A 168 -1.61 -0.17 13.66
N LYS A 169 -0.30 -0.01 13.46
CA LYS A 169 0.36 1.23 13.00
C LYS A 169 0.33 1.41 11.49
N ILE A 170 -0.07 0.37 10.76
CA ILE A 170 -0.31 0.39 9.33
C ILE A 170 -1.67 -0.24 9.03
N SER A 171 -2.39 0.33 8.07
CA SER A 171 -3.62 -0.29 7.57
C SER A 171 -3.32 -1.60 6.84
N GLU A 172 -4.30 -2.51 6.80
CA GLU A 172 -4.20 -3.77 6.04
C GLU A 172 -3.84 -3.52 4.56
N ALA A 173 -4.50 -2.53 3.93
CA ALA A 173 -4.22 -2.17 2.54
C ALA A 173 -2.78 -1.64 2.36
N GLY A 174 -2.30 -0.83 3.30
CA GLY A 174 -0.93 -0.33 3.30
C GLY A 174 0.10 -1.45 3.46
N PHE A 175 -0.17 -2.40 4.35
CA PHE A 175 0.64 -3.59 4.56
C PHE A 175 0.76 -4.41 3.27
N GLN A 176 -0.36 -4.76 2.64
CA GLN A 176 -0.38 -5.54 1.40
C GLN A 176 0.39 -4.85 0.26
N ALA A 177 0.22 -3.53 0.11
CA ALA A 177 0.92 -2.76 -0.91
C ALA A 177 2.44 -2.78 -0.72
N LEU A 178 2.92 -2.65 0.52
CA LEU A 178 4.34 -2.71 0.84
C LEU A 178 4.91 -4.13 0.77
N ALA A 179 4.16 -5.14 1.20
CA ALA A 179 4.55 -6.54 1.12
C ALA A 179 4.73 -6.98 -0.33
N ALA A 180 3.78 -6.64 -1.21
CA ALA A 180 3.90 -6.92 -2.65
C ALA A 180 5.14 -6.24 -3.26
N GLY A 181 5.43 -4.99 -2.86
CA GLY A 181 6.65 -4.29 -3.26
C GLY A 181 7.92 -4.97 -2.76
N ALA A 182 7.93 -5.47 -1.52
CA ALA A 182 9.07 -6.21 -0.96
C ALA A 182 9.33 -7.51 -1.71
N THR A 183 8.28 -8.26 -2.05
CA THR A 183 8.38 -9.49 -2.86
C THR A 183 9.01 -9.20 -4.24
N GLN A 184 8.62 -8.11 -4.90
CA GLN A 184 9.21 -7.70 -6.18
C GLN A 184 10.70 -7.37 -6.05
N VAL A 185 11.12 -6.73 -4.96
CA VAL A 185 12.54 -6.46 -4.70
C VAL A 185 13.28 -7.78 -4.47
N GLY A 186 12.73 -8.67 -3.63
CA GLY A 186 13.33 -9.97 -3.30
C GLY A 186 13.54 -10.86 -4.53
N ALA A 187 12.59 -10.88 -5.46
CA ALA A 187 12.70 -11.63 -6.71
C ALA A 187 13.84 -11.17 -7.64
N LEU A 188 14.39 -9.96 -7.41
CA LEU A 188 15.51 -9.42 -8.18
C LEU A 188 16.84 -9.44 -7.40
N LEU A 189 16.83 -9.87 -6.14
CA LEU A 189 18.06 -10.01 -5.37
C LEU A 189 18.79 -11.29 -5.81
N PRO A 190 20.13 -11.30 -5.81
CA PRO A 190 20.85 -12.56 -5.87
C PRO A 190 20.42 -13.40 -4.66
N ALA A 191 20.13 -14.69 -4.89
CA ALA A 191 20.11 -15.64 -3.79
C ALA A 191 21.51 -15.54 -3.17
N GLY A 192 21.58 -15.04 -1.93
CA GLY A 192 22.82 -15.19 -1.19
C GLY A 192 22.97 -16.69 -1.04
N ASP A 193 24.02 -17.26 -1.64
CA ASP A 193 24.50 -18.53 -1.16
C ASP A 193 24.87 -18.23 0.29
N ASP A 194 24.03 -18.69 1.21
CA ASP A 194 24.35 -18.75 2.64
C ASP A 194 25.51 -19.76 2.72
N ASP A 195 26.71 -19.31 2.33
CA ASP A 195 27.95 -19.98 2.64
C ASP A 195 28.06 -19.86 4.16
N ASP A 196 27.47 -20.86 4.82
CA ASP A 196 27.76 -21.29 6.16
C ASP A 196 29.29 -21.37 6.31
N ASP A 197 29.91 -20.26 6.69
CA ASP A 197 31.20 -20.23 7.38
C ASP A 197 30.99 -20.87 8.78
N ASP A 198 30.58 -22.13 8.79
CA ASP A 198 30.85 -23.13 9.81
C ASP A 198 32.33 -23.54 9.64
N ASP A 199 33.25 -22.65 10.00
CA ASP A 199 34.67 -22.99 10.16
C ASP A 199 35.12 -22.65 11.60
N ASP A 200 35.17 -23.73 12.40
CA ASP A 200 35.95 -24.04 13.62
C ASP A 200 35.89 -23.12 14.88
#